data_AF-A0A1H7IMI0-F1
#
_entry.id   AF-A0A1H7IMI0-F1
#
_cell.length_a   1.000
_cell.length_b   1.000
_cell.length_c   1.000
_cell.angle_alpha   90.00
_cell.angle_beta   90.00
_cell.angle_gamma   90.00
#
_symmetry.space_group_name_H-M   'P 1'
#
loop_
_entity.id
_entity.type
_entity.pdbx_description
1 polymer ?
#
loop_
_entity_poly.entity_id
_entity_poly.type
_entity_poly.pdbx_seq_one_letter_code
_entity_poly.pdbx_strand_id
1 'polypeptide(L)'
;MLVHELNNHLDKIKSINPISVYYYNEILGDTSFLIVGLLESLLKESCSEWGEKKWIDDSLITNVIVQNNKLKIEGVIIWGKMDITEQWTDPFSFEIELLRDEISFKEFTFLFCDLDNPEITYEDFRDNRDYWVRTNRKWKYVINSNEVLI
;
A
#
# COMPACT_ATOMS: atom_id res chain seq x y z
N MET A 1 3.82 -0.88 -15.29
CA MET A 1 2.42 -1.34 -15.21
C MET A 1 1.60 -0.55 -14.21
N LEU A 2 2.02 -0.40 -12.94
CA LEU A 2 1.27 0.35 -11.92
C LEU A 2 0.83 1.77 -12.35
N VAL A 3 1.73 2.57 -12.91
CA VAL A 3 1.40 3.93 -13.40
C VAL A 3 0.29 3.93 -14.44
N HIS A 4 0.35 2.98 -15.38
CA HIS A 4 -0.64 2.87 -16.44
C HIS A 4 -2.02 2.55 -15.84
N GLU A 5 -2.06 1.59 -14.92
CA GLU A 5 -3.28 1.22 -14.20
C GLU A 5 -3.86 2.40 -13.45
N LEU A 6 -3.04 3.08 -12.63
CA LEU A 6 -3.52 4.22 -11.85
C LEU A 6 -4.01 5.37 -12.74
N ASN A 7 -3.36 5.63 -13.88
CA ASN A 7 -3.82 6.64 -14.84
C ASN A 7 -5.17 6.25 -15.47
N ASN A 8 -5.41 4.97 -15.78
CA ASN A 8 -6.70 4.49 -16.31
C ASN A 8 -7.85 4.68 -15.32
N HIS A 9 -7.54 4.76 -14.01
CA HIS A 9 -8.53 4.88 -12.95
C HIS A 9 -8.57 6.29 -12.31
N LEU A 10 -7.70 7.22 -12.72
CA LEU A 10 -7.54 8.51 -12.04
C LEU A 10 -8.80 9.39 -12.05
N ASP A 11 -9.53 9.43 -13.16
CA ASP A 11 -10.79 10.19 -13.25
C ASP A 11 -11.87 9.61 -12.32
N LYS A 12 -11.89 8.28 -12.18
CA LYS A 12 -12.77 7.61 -11.21
C LYS A 12 -12.36 8.00 -9.80
N ILE A 13 -11.06 7.92 -9.46
CA ILE A 13 -10.53 8.33 -8.15
C ILE A 13 -10.98 9.75 -7.78
N LYS A 14 -10.83 10.71 -8.70
CA LYS A 14 -11.18 12.12 -8.49
C LYS A 14 -12.69 12.35 -8.28
N SER A 15 -13.55 11.43 -8.74
CA SER A 15 -15.01 11.57 -8.70
C SER A 15 -15.69 10.73 -7.62
N ILE A 16 -14.95 9.89 -6.87
CA ILE A 16 -15.52 9.04 -5.82
C ILE A 16 -16.05 9.87 -4.65
N ASN A 17 -17.23 9.49 -4.16
CA ASN A 17 -17.75 9.93 -2.88
C ASN A 17 -17.27 8.96 -1.76
N PRO A 18 -16.41 9.41 -0.83
CA PRO A 18 -15.80 8.56 0.20
C PRO A 18 -16.80 7.84 1.13
N ILE A 19 -18.04 8.35 1.22
CA ILE A 19 -19.07 7.83 2.14
C ILE A 19 -19.59 6.44 1.71
N SER A 20 -19.33 6.02 0.47
CA SER A 20 -19.97 4.84 -0.14
C SER A 20 -19.08 3.60 -0.31
N VAL A 21 -17.80 3.67 0.10
CA VAL A 21 -16.81 2.65 -0.26
C VAL A 21 -16.10 2.12 1.00
N TYR A 22 -16.24 0.82 1.26
CA TYR A 22 -15.47 0.14 2.32
C TYR A 22 -14.03 -0.13 1.89
N TYR A 23 -13.81 -0.54 0.64
CA TYR A 23 -12.50 -0.73 0.03
C TYR A 23 -12.48 -0.25 -1.42
N TYR A 24 -11.41 0.43 -1.81
CA TYR A 24 -11.24 0.99 -3.15
C TYR A 24 -10.76 -0.04 -4.17
N ASN A 25 -10.47 -1.29 -3.76
CA ASN A 25 -9.99 -2.36 -4.63
C ASN A 25 -10.85 -2.54 -5.89
N GLU A 26 -12.19 -2.60 -5.75
CA GLU A 26 -13.09 -2.77 -6.90
C GLU A 26 -13.01 -1.60 -7.90
N ILE A 27 -12.70 -0.41 -7.41
CA ILE A 27 -12.65 0.80 -8.23
C ILE A 27 -11.29 0.94 -8.91
N LEU A 28 -10.23 0.48 -8.24
CA LEU A 28 -8.84 0.62 -8.67
C LEU A 28 -8.31 -0.56 -9.47
N GLY A 29 -9.14 -1.56 -9.77
CA GLY A 29 -8.76 -2.70 -10.61
C GLY A 29 -7.57 -3.46 -10.01
N ASP A 30 -6.53 -3.64 -10.83
CA ASP A 30 -5.35 -4.44 -10.45
C ASP A 30 -4.37 -3.67 -9.55
N THR A 31 -4.71 -2.44 -9.14
CA THR A 31 -3.82 -1.60 -8.31
C THR A 31 -3.38 -2.30 -7.02
N SER A 32 -4.26 -3.03 -6.33
CA SER A 32 -3.87 -3.70 -5.07
C SER A 32 -2.76 -4.72 -5.30
N PHE A 33 -2.90 -5.53 -6.35
CA PHE A 33 -1.92 -6.51 -6.79
C PHE A 33 -0.61 -5.85 -7.23
N LEU A 34 -0.67 -4.77 -8.00
CA LEU A 34 0.51 -4.07 -8.50
C LEU A 34 1.28 -3.34 -7.38
N ILE A 35 0.57 -2.81 -6.38
CA ILE A 35 1.18 -2.19 -5.19
C ILE A 35 1.91 -3.24 -4.36
N VAL A 36 1.30 -4.40 -4.12
CA VAL A 36 1.97 -5.44 -3.31
C VAL A 36 3.18 -6.03 -4.01
N GLY A 37 3.11 -6.24 -5.33
CA GLY A 37 4.25 -6.69 -6.12
C GLY A 37 5.42 -5.69 -6.09
N LEU A 38 5.12 -4.39 -6.23
CA LEU A 38 6.12 -3.33 -6.10
C LEU A 38 6.76 -3.35 -4.70
N LEU A 39 5.95 -3.38 -3.64
CA LEU A 39 6.44 -3.38 -2.27
C LEU A 39 7.35 -4.59 -2.00
N GLU A 40 6.94 -5.78 -2.44
CA GLU A 40 7.72 -7.00 -2.22
C GLU A 40 9.08 -6.92 -2.91
N SER A 41 9.13 -6.47 -4.17
CA SER A 41 10.40 -6.22 -4.89
C SER A 41 11.29 -5.25 -4.13
N LEU A 42 10.76 -4.11 -3.71
CA LEU A 42 11.52 -3.08 -3.01
C LEU A 42 12.07 -3.57 -1.66
N LEU A 43 11.26 -4.31 -0.89
CA LEU A 43 11.70 -4.89 0.39
C LEU A 43 12.82 -5.91 0.20
N LYS A 44 12.71 -6.78 -0.81
CA LYS A 44 13.75 -7.78 -1.11
C LYS A 44 15.06 -7.14 -1.56
N GLU A 45 14.99 -6.05 -2.32
CA GLU A 45 16.17 -5.35 -2.84
C GLU A 45 16.83 -4.45 -1.80
N SER A 46 16.04 -3.75 -0.98
CA SER A 46 16.52 -2.63 -0.16
C SER A 46 16.46 -2.87 1.35
N CYS A 47 15.78 -3.92 1.82
CA CYS A 47 15.52 -4.14 3.25
C CYS A 47 15.91 -5.56 3.69
N SER A 48 17.19 -5.74 4.02
CA SER A 48 17.75 -7.04 4.44
C SER A 48 16.99 -7.74 5.58
N GLU A 49 16.35 -6.95 6.45
CA GLU A 49 15.59 -7.39 7.60
C GLU A 49 14.15 -7.84 7.28
N TRP A 50 13.65 -7.65 6.05
CA TRP A 50 12.37 -8.23 5.63
C TRP A 50 12.41 -9.77 5.73
N GLY A 51 13.55 -10.35 5.35
CA GLY A 51 13.85 -11.77 5.48
C GLY A 51 13.26 -12.62 4.35
N GLU A 52 14.06 -13.54 3.83
CA GLU A 52 13.75 -14.37 2.65
C GLU A 52 12.52 -15.28 2.83
N LYS A 53 12.09 -15.51 4.07
CA LYS A 53 10.96 -16.38 4.40
C LYS A 53 9.62 -15.64 4.42
N LYS A 54 9.59 -14.32 4.26
CA LYS A 54 8.34 -13.55 4.21
C LYS A 54 7.90 -13.32 2.77
N TRP A 55 6.60 -13.33 2.56
CA TRP A 55 5.96 -13.09 1.27
C TRP A 55 4.75 -12.16 1.47
N ILE A 56 4.39 -11.43 0.42
CA ILE A 56 3.20 -10.57 0.42
C ILE A 56 2.12 -11.21 -0.46
N ASP A 57 0.87 -11.22 0.02
CA ASP A 57 -0.27 -11.81 -0.67
C ASP A 57 -1.03 -10.77 -1.51
N ASP A 58 -1.72 -9.86 -0.82
CA ASP A 58 -2.62 -8.87 -1.39
C ASP A 58 -2.70 -7.65 -0.46
N SER A 59 -3.46 -6.64 -0.86
CA SER A 59 -3.74 -5.47 -0.05
C SER A 59 -5.21 -5.08 -0.09
N LEU A 60 -5.68 -4.50 1.00
CA LEU A 60 -6.97 -3.82 1.06
C LEU A 60 -6.74 -2.32 1.05
N ILE A 61 -7.26 -1.63 0.05
CA ILE A 61 -7.12 -0.18 -0.12
C ILE A 61 -8.27 0.50 0.61
N THR A 62 -7.97 1.15 1.73
CA THR A 62 -8.99 1.78 2.59
C THR A 62 -9.16 3.26 2.30
N ASN A 63 -8.17 3.90 1.67
CA ASN A 63 -8.21 5.33 1.41
C ASN A 63 -7.42 5.70 0.17
N VAL A 64 -7.93 6.68 -0.57
CA VAL A 64 -7.28 7.26 -1.74
C VAL A 64 -7.48 8.76 -1.70
N ILE A 65 -6.37 9.51 -1.68
CA ILE A 65 -6.37 10.97 -1.56
C ILE A 65 -5.64 11.53 -2.77
N VAL A 66 -6.30 12.44 -3.49
CA VAL A 66 -5.67 13.26 -4.52
C VAL A 66 -5.63 14.70 -4.03
N GLN A 67 -4.45 15.19 -3.70
CA GLN A 67 -4.26 16.55 -3.18
C GLN A 67 -2.86 17.07 -3.51
N ASN A 68 -2.73 18.37 -3.78
CA ASN A 68 -1.44 19.05 -3.96
C ASN A 68 -0.53 18.36 -4.99
N ASN A 69 -1.09 17.95 -6.14
CA ASN A 69 -0.38 17.22 -7.19
C ASN A 69 0.24 15.89 -6.72
N LYS A 70 -0.39 15.22 -5.76
CA LYS A 70 0.00 13.89 -5.32
C LYS A 70 -1.21 12.98 -5.27
N LEU A 71 -0.97 11.72 -5.59
CA LEU A 71 -1.87 10.62 -5.30
C LEU A 71 -1.30 9.85 -4.10
N LYS A 72 -2.11 9.70 -3.06
CA LYS A 72 -1.80 8.89 -1.89
C LYS A 72 -2.80 7.75 -1.79
N ILE A 73 -2.30 6.54 -1.63
CA ILE A 73 -3.06 5.31 -1.45
C ILE A 73 -2.67 4.74 -0.10
N GLU A 74 -3.65 4.51 0.77
CA GLU A 74 -3.43 3.92 2.09
C GLU A 74 -4.28 2.67 2.24
N GLY A 75 -3.82 1.77 3.09
CA GLY A 75 -4.52 0.53 3.32
C GLY A 75 -3.78 -0.41 4.22
N VAL A 76 -4.07 -1.69 4.03
CA VAL A 76 -3.51 -2.80 4.78
C VAL A 76 -2.93 -3.80 3.80
N ILE A 77 -1.68 -4.21 4.03
CA ILE A 77 -1.02 -5.32 3.33
C ILE A 77 -1.31 -6.60 4.10
N ILE A 78 -1.60 -7.67 3.38
CA ILE A 78 -1.69 -9.03 3.88
C ILE A 78 -0.39 -9.75 3.50
N TRP A 79 0.30 -10.31 4.49
CA TRP A 79 1.59 -10.97 4.28
C TRP A 79 1.68 -12.26 5.09
N GLY A 80 2.58 -13.16 4.71
CA GLY A 80 2.76 -14.44 5.36
C GLY A 80 4.21 -14.84 5.50
N LYS A 81 4.43 -16.03 6.08
CA LYS A 81 5.75 -16.67 6.15
C LYS A 81 5.70 -18.02 5.42
N MET A 82 6.83 -18.45 4.88
CA MET A 82 6.96 -19.77 4.29
C MET A 82 6.67 -20.86 5.32
N ASP A 83 6.18 -22.00 4.84
CA ASP A 83 5.90 -23.23 5.59
C ASP A 83 4.74 -23.14 6.61
N ILE A 84 4.01 -22.02 6.64
CA ILE A 84 2.81 -21.86 7.47
C ILE A 84 1.67 -21.21 6.67
N THR A 85 0.44 -21.46 7.08
CA THR A 85 -0.77 -20.92 6.43
C THR A 85 -1.27 -19.63 7.07
N GLU A 86 -0.68 -19.24 8.20
CA GLU A 86 -1.08 -18.04 8.92
C GLU A 86 -0.66 -16.78 8.15
N GLN A 87 -1.57 -15.81 8.11
CA GLN A 87 -1.38 -14.53 7.45
C GLN A 87 -1.51 -13.41 8.48
N TRP A 88 -0.73 -12.37 8.29
CA TRP A 88 -0.71 -11.16 9.10
C TRP A 88 -1.07 -9.95 8.28
N THR A 89 -1.40 -8.89 8.99
CA THR A 89 -1.71 -7.60 8.40
C THR A 89 -0.85 -6.52 8.99
N ASP A 90 -0.46 -5.58 8.13
CA ASP A 90 0.25 -4.37 8.50
C ASP A 90 -0.25 -3.20 7.65
N PRO A 91 -0.27 -1.98 8.18
CA PRO A 91 -0.69 -0.82 7.43
C PRO A 91 0.36 -0.45 6.36
N PHE A 92 -0.10 0.22 5.31
CA PHE A 92 0.78 0.85 4.33
C PHE A 92 0.28 2.23 3.89
N SER A 93 1.21 3.01 3.33
CA SER A 93 0.93 4.25 2.61
C SER A 93 1.86 4.36 1.42
N PHE A 94 1.30 4.51 0.23
CA PHE A 94 2.02 4.74 -1.01
C PHE A 94 1.66 6.13 -1.56
N GLU A 95 2.66 6.98 -1.75
CA GLU A 95 2.50 8.34 -2.26
C GLU A 95 3.31 8.52 -3.55
N ILE A 96 2.70 9.09 -4.58
CA ILE A 96 3.31 9.32 -5.89
C ILE A 96 2.91 10.68 -6.47
N GLU A 97 3.83 11.32 -7.21
CA GLU A 97 3.60 12.62 -7.83
C GLU A 97 2.66 12.56 -9.05
N LEU A 98 1.85 13.61 -9.20
CA LEU A 98 1.06 13.91 -10.39
C LEU A 98 1.72 15.07 -11.16
N LEU A 99 2.25 14.79 -12.34
CA LEU A 99 2.78 15.80 -13.25
C LEU A 99 1.76 16.11 -14.34
N ARG A 100 1.25 17.36 -14.37
CA ARG A 100 0.21 17.79 -15.33
C ARG A 100 -1.03 16.87 -15.33
N ASP A 101 -1.51 16.55 -14.12
CA ASP A 101 -2.64 15.64 -13.88
C ASP A 101 -2.42 14.18 -14.30
N GLU A 102 -1.20 13.77 -14.65
CA GLU A 102 -0.84 12.38 -14.93
C GLU A 102 0.13 11.85 -13.87
N ILE A 103 0.01 10.57 -13.52
CA ILE A 103 0.90 9.95 -12.54
C ILE A 103 2.31 9.82 -13.10
N SER A 104 3.28 10.30 -12.33
CA SER A 104 4.69 10.24 -12.65
C SER A 104 5.43 9.38 -11.63
N PHE A 105 6.04 8.29 -12.09
CA PHE A 105 6.87 7.41 -11.25
C PHE A 105 8.27 7.96 -10.99
N LYS A 106 8.48 9.27 -11.19
CA LYS A 106 9.77 9.91 -10.92
C LYS A 106 10.07 9.92 -9.43
N GLU A 107 9.06 10.30 -8.64
CA GLU A 107 9.17 10.40 -7.20
C GLU A 107 8.00 9.66 -6.54
N PHE A 108 8.32 8.67 -5.71
CA PHE A 108 7.37 8.01 -4.83
C PHE A 108 7.97 7.74 -3.45
N THR A 109 7.09 7.66 -2.46
CA THR A 109 7.40 7.19 -1.11
C THR A 109 6.48 6.03 -0.76
N PHE A 110 7.08 4.92 -0.33
CA PHE A 110 6.38 3.75 0.17
C PHE A 110 6.68 3.58 1.66
N LEU A 111 5.63 3.59 2.48
CA LEU A 111 5.68 3.38 3.92
C LEU A 111 4.96 2.09 4.28
N PHE A 112 5.59 1.25 5.09
CA PHE A 112 5.04 -0.06 5.44
C PHE A 112 5.46 -0.51 6.84
N CYS A 113 4.53 -1.20 7.52
CA CYS A 113 4.65 -1.78 8.87
C CYS A 113 4.78 -0.72 9.98
N ASP A 114 3.96 -0.86 11.03
CA ASP A 114 3.97 0.04 12.18
C ASP A 114 4.92 -0.48 13.26
N LEU A 115 5.85 0.35 13.74
CA LEU A 115 6.77 -0.01 14.82
C LEU A 115 6.12 0.03 16.20
N ASP A 116 5.07 0.83 16.36
CA ASP A 116 4.48 1.08 17.68
C ASP A 116 3.34 0.10 17.98
N ASN A 117 2.82 -0.61 16.96
CA ASN A 117 1.73 -1.57 17.11
C ASN A 117 2.15 -2.90 16.46
N PRO A 118 1.97 -4.03 17.15
CA PRO A 118 2.32 -5.32 16.58
C PRO A 118 1.41 -5.66 15.40
N GLU A 119 1.94 -6.45 14.46
CA GLU A 119 1.14 -7.09 13.44
C GLU A 119 0.04 -7.95 14.08
N ILE A 120 -1.13 -8.00 13.45
CA ILE A 120 -2.23 -8.89 13.88
C ILE A 120 -2.52 -9.88 12.78
N THR A 121 -3.07 -11.03 13.14
CA THR A 121 -3.48 -12.03 12.16
C THR A 121 -4.56 -11.45 11.24
N TYR A 122 -4.66 -11.98 10.03
CA TYR A 122 -5.74 -11.61 9.12
C TYR A 122 -7.12 -11.95 9.71
N GLU A 123 -7.22 -13.02 10.51
CA GLU A 123 -8.46 -13.41 11.18
C GLU A 123 -8.89 -12.35 12.21
N ASP A 124 -7.98 -11.92 13.09
CA ASP A 124 -8.26 -10.86 14.06
C ASP A 124 -8.60 -9.54 13.36
N PHE A 125 -7.90 -9.21 12.27
CA PHE A 125 -8.19 -8.03 11.48
C PHE A 125 -9.56 -8.13 10.81
N ARG A 126 -9.95 -9.30 10.30
CA ARG A 126 -11.26 -9.52 9.68
C ARG A 126 -12.38 -9.24 10.67
N ASP A 127 -12.20 -9.63 11.91
CA ASP A 127 -13.18 -9.45 12.97
C ASP A 127 -13.15 -8.02 13.57
N ASN A 128 -12.03 -7.29 13.39
CA ASN A 128 -11.87 -5.90 13.79
C ASN A 128 -11.18 -5.05 12.69
N ARG A 129 -11.95 -4.68 11.65
CA ARG A 129 -11.45 -3.90 10.51
C ARG A 129 -10.93 -2.51 10.88
N ASP A 130 -11.33 -1.99 12.04
CA ASP A 130 -10.92 -0.67 12.52
C ASP A 130 -9.60 -0.69 13.30
N TYR A 131 -8.98 -1.86 13.53
CA TYR A 131 -7.73 -1.98 14.29
C TYR A 131 -6.65 -1.02 13.77
N TRP A 132 -6.54 -0.93 12.44
CA TRP A 132 -5.57 -0.08 11.77
C TRP A 132 -6.06 1.36 11.53
N VAL A 133 -7.27 1.76 11.92
CA VAL A 133 -7.78 3.13 11.72
C VAL A 133 -7.15 4.08 12.74
N ARG A 134 -5.95 4.57 12.44
CA ARG A 134 -5.20 5.53 13.27
C ARG A 134 -4.42 6.53 12.42
N THR A 135 -4.19 7.72 12.97
CA THR A 135 -3.37 8.79 12.38
C THR A 135 -2.12 8.95 13.24
N ASN A 136 -0.93 9.01 12.62
CA ASN A 136 0.43 9.02 13.23
C ASN A 136 1.00 7.63 13.54
N ARG A 137 1.54 6.97 12.51
CA ARG A 137 2.30 5.72 12.64
C ARG A 137 3.79 6.00 12.58
N LYS A 138 4.56 5.20 13.32
CA LYS A 138 6.01 5.17 13.18
C LYS A 138 6.37 4.04 12.23
N TRP A 139 6.66 4.40 10.99
CA TRP A 139 6.90 3.42 9.93
C TRP A 139 8.23 2.70 10.12
N LYS A 140 8.20 1.37 10.02
CA LYS A 140 9.41 0.54 10.03
C LYS A 140 10.17 0.66 8.72
N TYR A 141 9.45 0.49 7.61
CA TYR A 141 10.01 0.57 6.28
C TYR A 141 9.59 1.89 5.64
N VAL A 142 10.59 2.68 5.23
CA VAL A 142 10.44 3.95 4.53
C VAL A 142 11.31 3.85 3.28
N ILE A 143 10.67 3.77 2.12
CA ILE A 143 11.36 3.55 0.84
C ILE A 143 11.05 4.74 -0.06
N ASN A 144 12.08 5.49 -0.43
CA ASN A 144 11.96 6.63 -1.34
C ASN A 144 12.57 6.28 -2.69
N SER A 145 11.88 6.53 -3.79
CA SER A 145 12.38 6.23 -5.13
C SER A 145 13.69 6.94 -5.46
N ASN A 146 13.94 8.10 -4.87
CA ASN A 146 15.17 8.86 -5.08
C ASN A 146 16.41 8.17 -4.48
N GLU A 147 16.20 7.17 -3.62
CA GLU A 147 17.22 6.36 -2.98
C GLU A 147 17.32 4.95 -3.61
N VAL A 148 16.35 4.58 -4.46
CA VAL A 148 16.28 3.28 -5.14
C VAL A 148 16.74 3.45 -6.59
N LEU A 149 17.79 2.74 -6.98
CA LEU A 149 18.19 2.62 -8.39
C LEU A 149 17.26 1.61 -9.06
N ILE A 150 16.18 2.09 -9.70
CA ILE A 150 15.28 1.29 -10.54
C ILE A 150 15.77 1.27 -11.98
#